data_AF-A0A2V5QBP0-F1
#
_entry.id   AF-A0A2V5QBP0-F1
#
_cell.length_a   1.000
_cell.length_b   1.000
_cell.length_c   1.000
_cell.angle_alpha   90.00
_cell.angle_beta   90.00
_cell.angle_gamma   90.00
#
_symmetry.space_group_name_H-M   'P 1'
#
loop_
_entity.id
_entity.type
_entity.pdbx_description
1 polymer ?
#
loop_
_entity_poly.entity_id
_entity_poly.type
_entity_poly.pdbx_seq_one_letter_code
_entity_poly.pdbx_strand_id
1 'polypeptide(L)'
;METLEDIFDDANGDLAVGELESAVEKYQRCVQMAPDFFDGWHALGMALMKLGRFPEAIEAGTRAVALRPNDQIGWTSLSLFYNRAGHIKEAEAAGAKAKILSWGGKIARE
;
A
#
# COMPACT_ATOMS: atom_id res chain seq x y z
N MET A 1 22.10 -1.07 -15.30
CA MET A 1 20.65 -0.82 -15.19
C MET A 1 20.28 -1.26 -13.81
N GLU A 2 19.80 -0.33 -12.97
CA GLU A 2 19.22 -0.67 -11.67
C GLU A 2 18.00 -1.58 -11.92
N THR A 3 17.85 -2.62 -11.10
CA THR A 3 16.72 -3.54 -11.20
C THR A 3 15.57 -3.04 -10.33
N LEU A 4 14.37 -3.60 -10.52
CA LEU A 4 13.24 -3.32 -9.63
C LEU A 4 13.60 -3.57 -8.15
N GLU A 5 14.30 -4.67 -7.88
CA GLU A 5 14.70 -5.07 -6.52
C GLU A 5 15.71 -4.10 -5.91
N ASP A 6 16.67 -3.61 -6.71
CA ASP A 6 17.68 -2.64 -6.28
C ASP A 6 17.03 -1.29 -5.88
N ILE A 7 16.12 -0.79 -6.72
CA ILE A 7 15.36 0.45 -6.41
C ILE A 7 14.48 0.26 -5.17
N PHE A 8 13.88 -0.93 -5.01
CA PHE A 8 13.02 -1.22 -3.86
C PHE A 8 13.80 -1.33 -2.55
N ASP A 9 14.98 -1.96 -2.57
CA ASP A 9 15.86 -2.03 -1.40
C ASP A 9 16.36 -0.64 -0.98
N ASP A 10 16.80 0.16 -1.95
CA ASP A 10 17.22 1.55 -1.72
C ASP A 10 16.07 2.41 -1.16
N ALA A 11 14.85 2.25 -1.68
CA ALA A 11 13.65 2.89 -1.12
C ALA A 11 13.36 2.46 0.33
N ASN A 12 13.56 1.19 0.66
CA ASN A 12 13.43 0.69 2.04
C ASN A 12 14.50 1.28 2.96
N GLY A 13 15.72 1.47 2.44
CA GLY A 13 16.82 2.16 3.13
C GLY A 13 16.43 3.59 3.50
N ASP A 14 15.96 4.36 2.52
CA ASP A 14 15.48 5.74 2.74
C ASP A 14 14.34 5.80 3.76
N LEU A 15 13.37 4.88 3.64
CA LEU A 15 12.25 4.78 4.57
C LEU A 15 12.73 4.52 6.00
N ALA A 16 13.78 3.71 6.18
CA ALA A 16 14.34 3.37 7.48
C ALA A 16 15.06 4.54 8.15
N VAL A 17 15.73 5.39 7.37
CA VAL A 17 16.41 6.60 7.89
C VAL A 17 15.49 7.82 7.97
N GLY A 18 14.26 7.72 7.47
CA GLY A 18 13.24 8.76 7.56
C GLY A 18 13.20 9.72 6.38
N GLU A 19 13.94 9.44 5.30
CA GLU A 19 13.95 10.20 4.05
C GLU A 19 12.71 9.85 3.20
N LEU A 20 11.53 10.20 3.74
CA LEU A 20 10.24 9.74 3.21
C LEU A 20 9.96 10.20 1.79
N GLU A 21 10.34 11.42 1.41
CA GLU A 21 10.13 11.95 0.05
C GLU A 21 10.94 11.15 -0.98
N SER A 22 12.20 10.84 -0.67
CA SER A 22 13.07 10.03 -1.52
C SER A 22 12.55 8.59 -1.64
N ALA A 23 12.12 7.99 -0.52
CA ALA A 23 11.49 6.67 -0.53
C ALA A 23 10.24 6.64 -1.43
N VAL A 24 9.38 7.67 -1.36
CA VAL A 24 8.19 7.77 -2.22
C VAL A 24 8.57 7.85 -3.69
N GLU A 25 9.56 8.66 -4.08
CA GLU A 25 10.00 8.76 -5.48
C GLU A 25 10.48 7.40 -6.02
N LYS A 26 11.25 6.67 -5.22
CA LYS A 26 11.78 5.36 -5.59
C LYS A 26 10.69 4.28 -5.64
N TYR A 27 9.76 4.26 -4.70
CA TYR A 27 8.61 3.37 -4.78
C TYR A 27 7.70 3.70 -5.97
N GLN A 28 7.53 4.98 -6.32
CA GLN A 28 6.82 5.40 -7.53
C GLN A 28 7.49 4.84 -8.80
N ARG A 29 8.83 4.87 -8.88
CA ARG A 29 9.56 4.20 -9.96
C ARG A 29 9.33 2.70 -9.96
N CYS A 30 9.31 2.04 -8.80
CA CYS A 30 9.03 0.60 -8.71
C CYS A 30 7.67 0.25 -9.32
N VAL A 31 6.61 0.98 -8.97
CA VAL A 31 5.26 0.71 -9.48
C VAL A 31 5.04 1.16 -10.92
N GLN A 32 5.86 2.09 -11.43
CA GLN A 32 5.89 2.44 -12.86
C GLN A 32 6.58 1.35 -13.68
N MET A 33 7.65 0.76 -13.16
CA MET A 33 8.39 -0.33 -13.81
C MET A 33 7.62 -1.65 -13.76
N ALA A 34 6.98 -1.94 -12.62
CA ALA A 34 6.18 -3.14 -12.38
C ALA A 34 4.82 -2.77 -11.75
N PRO A 35 3.80 -2.45 -12.57
CA PRO A 35 2.47 -2.08 -12.09
C PRO A 35 1.74 -3.19 -11.31
N ASP A 36 2.18 -4.43 -11.46
CA ASP A 36 1.69 -5.63 -10.78
C ASP A 36 2.48 -5.98 -9.51
N PHE A 37 3.42 -5.12 -9.10
CA PHE A 37 4.23 -5.33 -7.90
C PHE A 37 3.49 -4.90 -6.62
N PHE A 38 2.90 -5.87 -5.94
CA PHE A 38 2.15 -5.63 -4.70
C PHE A 38 2.96 -4.90 -3.63
N ASP A 39 4.18 -5.37 -3.34
CA ASP A 39 5.00 -4.84 -2.26
C ASP A 39 5.41 -3.38 -2.54
N GLY A 40 5.64 -3.03 -3.81
CA GLY A 40 5.85 -1.64 -4.24
C GLY A 40 4.67 -0.72 -3.96
N TRP A 41 3.45 -1.13 -4.32
CA TRP A 41 2.24 -0.34 -4.04
C TRP A 41 1.95 -0.22 -2.54
N HIS A 42 2.16 -1.31 -1.79
CA HIS A 42 1.96 -1.33 -0.34
C HIS A 42 2.94 -0.40 0.36
N ALA A 43 4.24 -0.50 0.04
CA ALA A 43 5.28 0.34 0.62
C ALA A 43 5.12 1.82 0.24
N LEU A 44 4.76 2.11 -1.03
CA LEU A 44 4.40 3.45 -1.48
C LEU A 44 3.28 4.06 -0.62
N GLY A 45 2.20 3.31 -0.40
CA GLY A 45 1.08 3.75 0.44
C GLY A 45 1.51 4.04 1.87
N MET A 46 2.37 3.20 2.46
CA MET A 46 2.89 3.42 3.81
C MET A 46 3.76 4.68 3.91
N ALA A 47 4.64 4.91 2.94
CA ALA A 47 5.50 6.09 2.90
C ALA A 47 4.68 7.39 2.73
N LEU A 48 3.70 7.38 1.81
CA LEU A 48 2.76 8.48 1.62
C LEU A 48 1.91 8.77 2.87
N MET A 49 1.49 7.73 3.58
CA MET A 49 0.75 7.88 4.84
C MET A 49 1.61 8.56 5.92
N LYS A 50 2.90 8.21 6.02
CA LYS A 50 3.84 8.88 6.93
C LYS A 50 4.07 10.35 6.58
N LEU A 51 4.05 10.69 5.29
CA LEU A 51 4.12 12.09 4.81
C LEU A 51 2.81 12.88 4.99
N GLY A 52 1.72 12.24 5.38
CA GLY A 52 0.41 12.90 5.47
C GLY A 52 -0.32 13.03 4.12
N ARG A 53 0.20 12.43 3.05
CA ARG A 53 -0.38 12.43 1.70
C ARG A 53 -1.44 11.33 1.58
N PHE A 54 -2.51 11.48 2.37
CA PHE A 54 -3.50 10.42 2.53
C PHE A 54 -4.27 10.03 1.26
N PRO A 55 -4.68 10.97 0.38
CA PRO A 55 -5.37 10.60 -0.87
C PRO A 55 -4.54 9.67 -1.76
N GLU A 56 -3.24 9.96 -1.88
CA GLU A 56 -2.32 9.16 -2.69
C GLU A 56 -2.02 7.81 -2.02
N ALA A 57 -1.93 7.79 -0.68
CA ALA A 57 -1.79 6.54 0.07
C ALA A 57 -2.98 5.60 -0.14
N ILE A 58 -4.21 6.15 -0.17
CA ILE A 58 -5.43 5.40 -0.46
C ILE A 58 -5.41 4.86 -1.89
N GLU A 59 -4.97 5.65 -2.87
CA GLU A 59 -4.83 5.20 -4.26
C GLU A 59 -3.86 4.01 -4.35
N ALA A 60 -2.67 4.14 -3.76
CA ALA A 60 -1.66 3.09 -3.74
C ALA A 60 -2.17 1.81 -3.04
N GLY A 61 -2.83 1.96 -1.87
CA GLY A 61 -3.45 0.85 -1.15
C GLY A 61 -4.57 0.18 -1.95
N THR A 62 -5.36 0.97 -2.70
CA THR A 62 -6.43 0.44 -3.57
C THR A 62 -5.85 -0.39 -4.72
N ARG A 63 -4.73 0.04 -5.31
CA ARG A 63 -4.00 -0.76 -6.30
C ARG A 63 -3.44 -2.05 -5.69
N ALA A 64 -2.85 -1.98 -4.49
CA ALA A 64 -2.33 -3.16 -3.80
C ALA A 64 -3.42 -4.23 -3.55
N VAL A 65 -4.59 -3.84 -3.01
CA VAL A 65 -5.70 -4.79 -2.80
C VAL A 65 -6.32 -5.28 -4.10
N ALA A 66 -6.27 -4.49 -5.18
CA ALA A 66 -6.73 -4.96 -6.49
C ALA A 66 -5.82 -6.06 -7.05
N LEU A 67 -4.50 -5.98 -6.81
CA LEU A 67 -3.53 -7.01 -7.21
C LEU A 67 -3.67 -8.29 -6.39
N ARG A 68 -3.77 -8.15 -5.05
CA ARG A 68 -3.95 -9.28 -4.14
C ARG A 68 -5.22 -9.09 -3.28
N PRO A 69 -6.42 -9.36 -3.84
CA PRO A 69 -7.69 -9.12 -3.15
C PRO A 69 -7.93 -10.07 -1.97
N ASN A 70 -7.21 -11.19 -1.90
CA ASN A 70 -7.27 -12.15 -0.79
C ASN A 70 -6.09 -12.01 0.17
N ASP A 71 -5.32 -10.92 0.10
CA ASP A 71 -4.27 -10.62 1.08
C ASP A 71 -4.84 -9.76 2.21
N GLN A 72 -4.82 -10.31 3.43
CA GLN A 72 -5.31 -9.64 4.63
C GLN A 72 -4.54 -8.34 4.90
N ILE A 73 -3.23 -8.32 4.61
CA ILE A 73 -2.36 -7.18 4.90
C ILE A 73 -2.78 -5.97 4.06
N GLY A 74 -3.06 -6.18 2.77
CA GLY A 74 -3.50 -5.12 1.87
C GLY A 74 -4.76 -4.40 2.38
N TRP A 75 -5.77 -5.16 2.80
CA TRP A 75 -7.02 -4.58 3.33
C TRP A 75 -6.84 -3.92 4.69
N THR A 76 -5.96 -4.46 5.53
CA THR A 76 -5.61 -3.86 6.83
C THR A 76 -4.93 -2.50 6.63
N SER A 77 -3.97 -2.42 5.71
CA SER A 77 -3.28 -1.17 5.38
C SER A 77 -4.21 -0.16 4.72
N LEU A 78 -5.07 -0.58 3.79
CA LEU A 78 -6.06 0.32 3.19
C LEU A 78 -7.06 0.87 4.23
N SER A 79 -7.51 0.04 5.18
CA SER A 79 -8.35 0.49 6.30
C SER A 79 -7.63 1.55 7.16
N LEU A 80 -6.35 1.35 7.46
CA LEU A 80 -5.52 2.32 8.17
C LEU A 80 -5.41 3.64 7.39
N PHE A 81 -5.20 3.59 6.07
CA PHE A 81 -5.08 4.78 5.23
C PHE A 81 -6.38 5.61 5.24
N TYR A 82 -7.53 4.94 5.09
CA TYR A 82 -8.84 5.60 5.20
C TYR A 82 -9.08 6.18 6.59
N ASN A 83 -8.72 5.46 7.65
CA ASN A 83 -8.88 5.95 9.02
C ASN A 83 -8.08 7.23 9.25
N ARG A 84 -6.81 7.24 8.81
CA ARG A 84 -5.92 8.39 8.95
C ARG A 84 -6.39 9.60 8.13
N ALA A 85 -7.04 9.36 7.00
CA ALA A 85 -7.65 10.37 6.16
C ALA A 85 -9.02 10.88 6.69
N GLY A 86 -9.59 10.26 7.72
CA GLY A 86 -10.92 10.60 8.26
C GLY A 86 -12.10 9.94 7.54
N HIS A 87 -11.83 9.06 6.58
CA HIS A 87 -12.84 8.29 5.84
C HIS A 87 -13.30 7.06 6.63
N ILE A 88 -14.03 7.28 7.73
CA ILE A 88 -14.37 6.22 8.68
C ILE A 88 -15.20 5.10 8.05
N LYS A 89 -16.16 5.44 7.18
CA LYS A 89 -17.02 4.44 6.53
C LYS A 89 -16.22 3.51 5.61
N GLU A 90 -15.36 4.07 4.77
CA GLU A 90 -14.48 3.26 3.91
C GLU A 90 -13.47 2.44 4.73
N ALA A 91 -12.97 2.99 5.84
CA ALA A 91 -12.08 2.27 6.75
C ALA A 91 -12.75 1.04 7.38
N GLU A 92 -14.01 1.15 7.81
CA GLU A 92 -14.78 0.03 8.35
C GLU A 92 -15.05 -1.03 7.27
N ALA A 93 -15.37 -0.61 6.05
CA ALA A 93 -15.59 -1.53 4.93
C ALA A 93 -14.31 -2.31 4.57
N ALA A 94 -13.16 -1.63 4.48
CA ALA A 94 -11.86 -2.27 4.26
C ALA A 94 -11.47 -3.19 5.43
N GLY A 95 -11.72 -2.77 6.67
CA GLY A 95 -11.48 -3.58 7.86
C GLY A 95 -12.37 -4.83 7.94
N ALA A 96 -13.63 -4.74 7.50
CA ALA A 96 -14.53 -5.89 7.41
C ALA A 96 -14.00 -6.92 6.40
N LYS A 97 -13.50 -6.48 5.25
CA LYS A 97 -12.82 -7.32 4.26
C LYS A 97 -11.59 -8.02 4.85
N ALA A 98 -10.74 -7.29 5.57
CA ALA A 98 -9.59 -7.89 6.29
C ALA A 98 -10.02 -8.96 7.31
N LYS A 99 -11.12 -8.73 8.06
CA LYS A 99 -11.66 -9.70 9.03
C LYS A 99 -12.17 -10.97 8.36
N ILE A 100 -12.87 -10.87 7.23
CA ILE A 100 -13.32 -12.02 6.44
C ILE A 100 -12.13 -12.91 6.08
N LEU A 101 -11.05 -12.31 5.57
CA LEU A 101 -9.82 -13.04 5.21
C LEU A 101 -9.14 -13.66 6.43
N SER A 102 -9.14 -12.95 7.57
CA SER A 102 -8.59 -13.45 8.84
C SER A 102 -9.28 -14.73 9.33
N TRP A 103 -10.55 -14.94 8.99
CA TRP A 103 -11.32 -16.14 9.35
C TRP A 103 -11.30 -17.22 8.26
N GLY A 104 -10.39 -17.11 7.29
CA GLY A 104 -10.26 -18.05 6.18
C GLY A 104 -11.29 -17.85 5.07
N GLY A 105 -12.07 -16.76 5.11
CA GLY A 105 -12.94 -16.36 4.03
C GLY A 105 -12.16 -15.89 2.79
N LYS A 106 -12.86 -15.71 1.68
CA LYS A 106 -12.30 -15.16 0.43
C LYS A 106 -13.14 -14.00 -0.04
N ILE A 107 -12.49 -13.01 -0.62
CA ILE A 107 -13.14 -11.88 -1.29
C ILE A 107 -13.22 -12.26 -2.77
N ALA A 108 -14.44 -12.40 -3.27
CA ALA A 108 -14.67 -12.57 -4.69
C ALA A 108 -14.25 -11.29 -5.43
N ARG A 109 -13.55 -11.42 -6.55
CA ARG A 109 -13.47 -10.33 -7.53
C ARG A 109 -14.85 -10.27 -8.19
N GLU A 110 -15.50 -9.11 -8.11
CA GLU A 110 -16.65 -8.77 -8.95
C GLU A 110 -16.21 -8.64 -10.41
#